data_AF-A0A2W7RVY6-F1
#
_entry.id   AF-A0A2W7RVY6-F1
#
_cell.length_a   1.000
_cell.length_b   1.000
_cell.length_c   1.000
_cell.angle_alpha   90.00
_cell.angle_beta   90.00
_cell.angle_gamma   90.00
#
_symmetry.space_group_name_H-M   'P 1'
#
loop_
_entity.id
_entity.type
_entity.pdbx_description
1 polymer ?
#
loop_
_entity_poly.entity_id
_entity_poly.type
_entity_poly.pdbx_seq_one_letter_code
_entity_poly.pdbx_strand_id
1 'polypeptide(L)'
;MKHAIIAATFLSFIALACNHTQVNDETITPRSTVTTTTIKNGIMVQTDRLSATAMYLRRNTVAAPVAGYVYSTHVNFNDHVKKGQLLYILETKERFVLGNSVNNDIKDKNYGLIKVYAPISGVISTIPQSQTGVFVMEGSALCNIVDPTSLYFQVNIPYEDEKFIQDNFNCDVILPDKTVIHTHLEKPIIQANTGLQTIPYMAKPITNKYIPEGIIATVHLVTYKNNNATMLPKPAVLSDERMLNFWVMKLLNDSIAVKVPVMIGAQNDSLIEIKQPHFTQQEKILVSGNYGLSDTALVKILQ
;
A
#
# COMPACT_ATOMS: atom_id res chain seq x y z
N MET A 1 -78.54 52.10 -49.87
CA MET A 1 -79.62 52.09 -48.86
C MET A 1 -78.98 52.20 -47.48
N LYS A 2 -79.38 53.24 -46.73
CA LYS A 2 -79.42 53.37 -45.25
C LYS A 2 -78.11 53.13 -44.48
N HIS A 3 -77.46 54.20 -44.00
CA HIS A 3 -77.47 54.69 -42.59
C HIS A 3 -76.93 53.64 -41.61
N ALA A 4 -75.93 53.90 -40.74
CA ALA A 4 -76.02 54.90 -39.68
C ALA A 4 -74.75 54.93 -38.78
N ILE A 5 -74.33 56.16 -38.42
CA ILE A 5 -74.03 56.66 -37.04
C ILE A 5 -72.70 56.19 -36.39
N ILE A 6 -71.63 57.02 -36.26
CA ILE A 6 -71.41 58.21 -35.35
C ILE A 6 -71.30 57.73 -33.87
N ALA A 7 -70.34 58.05 -32.98
CA ALA A 7 -69.42 59.18 -32.81
C ALA A 7 -68.29 58.85 -31.78
N ALA A 8 -67.13 59.51 -31.99
CA ALA A 8 -66.41 60.38 -31.04
C ALA A 8 -65.92 59.80 -29.69
N THR A 9 -64.62 59.90 -29.34
CA THR A 9 -63.96 61.12 -28.80
C THR A 9 -62.47 60.78 -28.59
N PHE A 10 -61.52 61.41 -29.29
CA PHE A 10 -60.74 62.60 -28.89
C PHE A 10 -60.04 62.51 -27.53
N LEU A 11 -58.74 62.13 -27.51
CA LEU A 11 -57.76 62.83 -26.67
C LEU A 11 -56.32 62.66 -27.18
N SER A 12 -55.76 63.81 -27.55
CA SER A 12 -54.35 64.12 -27.84
C SER A 12 -53.40 63.72 -26.70
N PHE A 13 -52.18 63.28 -26.99
CA PHE A 13 -50.96 63.74 -26.29
C PHE A 13 -49.65 63.30 -27.01
N ILE A 14 -49.08 64.26 -27.74
CA ILE A 14 -47.68 64.73 -27.77
C ILE A 14 -46.54 63.69 -27.72
N ALA A 15 -45.75 63.70 -28.80
CA ALA A 15 -44.42 63.12 -28.92
C ALA A 15 -43.41 63.79 -27.98
N LEU A 16 -42.70 62.97 -27.21
CA LEU A 16 -41.47 63.33 -26.52
C LEU A 16 -40.36 62.35 -26.93
N ALA A 17 -39.40 62.90 -27.66
CA ALA A 17 -38.15 62.26 -28.02
C ALA A 17 -37.31 62.00 -26.77
N CYS A 18 -36.95 60.74 -26.52
CA CYS A 18 -35.88 60.38 -25.61
C CYS A 18 -34.63 60.06 -26.43
N ASN A 19 -33.62 60.91 -26.32
CA ASN A 19 -32.24 60.61 -26.68
C ASN A 19 -31.74 59.55 -25.69
N HIS A 20 -31.75 58.29 -26.09
CA HIS A 20 -31.07 57.23 -25.34
C HIS A 20 -29.59 57.30 -25.70
N THR A 21 -28.81 57.92 -24.82
CA THR A 21 -27.35 57.86 -24.85
C THR A 21 -26.95 56.39 -24.72
N GLN A 22 -26.43 55.81 -25.80
CA GLN A 22 -25.85 54.47 -25.76
C GLN A 22 -24.61 54.52 -24.88
N VAL A 23 -24.74 53.95 -23.69
CA VAL A 23 -23.58 53.50 -22.92
C VAL A 23 -22.95 52.41 -23.78
N ASN A 24 -21.71 52.67 -24.21
CA ASN A 24 -20.87 51.70 -24.88
C ASN A 24 -20.77 50.48 -23.96
N ASP A 25 -21.45 49.39 -24.32
CA ASP A 25 -21.22 48.08 -23.71
C ASP A 25 -19.76 47.74 -23.99
N GLU A 26 -18.88 48.03 -23.03
CA GLU A 26 -17.65 47.29 -22.90
C GLU A 26 -18.07 45.83 -22.82
N THR A 27 -17.89 45.11 -23.92
CA THR A 27 -18.10 43.67 -23.98
C THR A 27 -17.27 43.05 -22.87
N ILE A 28 -17.91 42.73 -21.74
CA ILE A 28 -17.28 42.05 -20.62
C ILE A 28 -16.99 40.65 -21.13
N THR A 29 -15.84 40.47 -21.75
CA THR A 29 -15.32 39.16 -22.11
C THR A 29 -15.18 38.38 -20.82
N PRO A 30 -15.92 37.27 -20.64
CA PRO A 30 -15.89 36.52 -19.39
C PRO A 30 -14.47 36.00 -19.18
N ARG A 31 -13.81 36.44 -18.10
CA ARG A 31 -12.47 35.98 -17.73
C ARG A 31 -12.59 34.86 -16.72
N SER A 32 -11.94 33.73 -17.03
CA SER A 32 -11.86 32.63 -16.08
C SER A 32 -10.89 32.97 -14.97
N THR A 33 -11.29 32.66 -13.75
CA THR A 33 -10.54 32.97 -12.54
C THR A 33 -9.58 31.81 -12.23
N VAL A 34 -8.28 32.10 -12.12
CA VAL A 34 -7.22 31.06 -12.10
C VAL A 34 -6.19 31.31 -11.01
N THR A 35 -5.50 30.25 -10.58
CA THR A 35 -4.28 30.35 -9.75
C THR A 35 -3.08 29.82 -10.51
N THR A 36 -1.87 30.23 -10.11
CA THR A 36 -0.64 29.86 -10.79
C THR A 36 0.37 29.19 -9.86
N THR A 37 1.24 28.36 -10.43
CA THR A 37 2.44 27.80 -9.81
C THR A 37 3.64 28.10 -10.69
N THR A 38 4.82 28.03 -10.08
CA THR A 38 6.08 27.92 -10.80
C THR A 38 6.47 26.45 -10.97
N ILE A 39 7.46 26.23 -11.83
CA ILE A 39 8.07 24.92 -12.06
C ILE A 39 8.95 24.53 -10.87
N LYS A 40 8.93 23.24 -10.53
CA LYS A 40 9.81 22.65 -9.51
C LYS A 40 10.88 21.80 -10.19
N ASN A 41 12.14 22.06 -9.87
CA ASN A 41 13.25 21.19 -10.28
C ASN A 41 13.71 20.37 -9.08
N GLY A 42 14.01 19.09 -9.30
CA GLY A 42 14.49 18.22 -8.23
C GLY A 42 14.46 16.74 -8.61
N ILE A 43 14.40 15.88 -7.61
CA ILE A 43 14.40 14.43 -7.80
C ILE A 43 12.97 13.95 -8.02
N MET A 44 12.71 13.33 -9.18
CA MET A 44 11.50 12.55 -9.43
C MET A 44 11.79 11.08 -9.13
N VAL A 45 10.92 10.48 -8.33
CA VAL A 45 10.92 9.04 -8.03
C VAL A 45 9.52 8.51 -8.28
N GLN A 46 9.39 7.52 -9.16
CA GLN A 46 8.17 6.74 -9.31
C GLN A 46 8.33 5.43 -8.57
N THR A 47 7.31 5.06 -7.82
CA THR A 47 7.29 3.85 -7.02
C THR A 47 6.02 3.06 -7.27
N ASP A 48 6.17 1.75 -7.38
CA ASP A 48 5.07 0.81 -7.42
C ASP A 48 4.88 0.16 -6.04
N ARG A 49 3.61 -0.04 -5.66
CA ARG A 49 3.25 -0.60 -4.35
C ARG A 49 3.10 -2.10 -4.48
N LEU A 50 3.97 -2.84 -3.81
CA LEU A 50 3.94 -4.30 -3.76
C LEU A 50 3.42 -4.79 -2.42
N SER A 51 2.75 -5.94 -2.43
CA SER A 51 2.30 -6.62 -1.21
C SER A 51 3.40 -7.53 -0.66
N ALA A 52 3.61 -7.43 0.64
CA ALA A 52 4.55 -8.25 1.39
C ALA A 52 3.84 -8.96 2.55
N THR A 53 4.18 -10.21 2.86
CA THR A 53 3.57 -10.96 3.98
C THR A 53 4.64 -11.39 4.97
N ALA A 54 4.44 -11.08 6.25
CA ALA A 54 5.33 -11.52 7.33
C ALA A 54 5.23 -13.03 7.56
N MET A 55 6.37 -13.71 7.61
CA MET A 55 6.46 -15.15 7.88
C MET A 55 7.73 -15.51 8.63
N TYR A 56 7.67 -16.61 9.39
CA TYR A 56 8.84 -17.17 10.06
C TYR A 56 9.32 -18.42 9.35
N LEU A 57 10.52 -18.36 8.76
CA LEU A 57 11.04 -19.45 7.91
C LEU A 57 11.49 -20.69 8.71
N ARG A 58 11.85 -20.53 9.99
CA ARG A 58 12.32 -21.64 10.84
C ARG A 58 11.25 -21.99 11.86
N ARG A 59 10.62 -23.15 11.64
CA ARG A 59 9.72 -23.78 12.59
C ARG A 59 10.10 -25.24 12.83
N ASN A 60 9.83 -25.73 14.03
CA ASN A 60 10.05 -27.11 14.40
C ASN A 60 8.80 -27.67 15.07
N THR A 61 8.31 -28.78 14.56
CA THR A 61 7.18 -29.52 15.13
C THR A 61 7.71 -30.56 16.11
N VAL A 62 7.36 -30.42 17.38
CA VAL A 62 7.66 -31.43 18.40
C VAL A 62 6.64 -32.54 18.27
N ALA A 63 7.11 -33.73 17.87
CA ALA A 63 6.27 -34.91 17.72
C ALA A 63 6.31 -35.81 18.96
N ALA A 64 5.25 -36.58 19.16
CA ALA A 64 5.20 -37.61 20.21
C ALA A 64 6.16 -38.76 19.86
N PRO A 65 7.16 -39.08 20.71
CA PRO A 65 8.12 -40.14 20.45
C PRO A 65 7.54 -41.54 20.61
N VAL A 66 6.42 -41.67 21.32
CA VAL A 66 5.70 -42.93 21.55
C VAL A 66 4.20 -42.66 21.55
N ALA A 67 3.40 -43.68 21.26
CA ALA A 67 1.95 -43.62 21.45
C ALA A 67 1.57 -43.73 22.93
N GLY A 68 0.71 -42.85 23.42
CA GLY A 68 0.36 -42.78 24.84
C GLY A 68 -0.64 -41.67 25.16
N TYR A 69 -0.86 -41.43 26.44
CA TYR A 69 -1.72 -40.35 26.95
C TYR A 69 -0.87 -39.17 27.41
N VAL A 70 -1.32 -37.94 27.18
CA VAL A 70 -0.66 -36.75 27.73
C VAL A 70 -0.85 -36.75 29.25
N TYR A 71 0.21 -36.99 30.01
CA TYR A 71 0.16 -37.00 31.48
C TYR A 71 0.26 -35.59 32.08
N SER A 72 1.11 -34.74 31.48
CA SER A 72 1.17 -33.32 31.87
C SER A 72 1.78 -32.47 30.75
N THR A 73 1.34 -31.22 30.70
CA THR A 73 1.81 -30.19 29.76
C THR A 73 2.48 -29.08 30.57
N HIS A 74 3.72 -28.72 30.23
CA HIS A 74 4.53 -27.72 30.94
C HIS A 74 4.72 -26.42 30.13
N VAL A 75 3.95 -26.24 29.06
CA VAL A 75 4.02 -25.08 28.17
C VAL A 75 2.64 -24.64 27.71
N ASN A 76 2.49 -23.33 27.51
CA ASN A 76 1.30 -22.69 26.98
C ASN A 76 1.59 -22.04 25.63
N PHE A 77 0.52 -21.68 24.93
CA PHE A 77 0.63 -20.91 23.70
C PHE A 77 1.36 -19.59 23.97
N ASN A 78 2.26 -19.21 23.07
CA ASN A 78 3.11 -18.02 23.16
C ASN A 78 4.20 -18.06 24.25
N ASP A 79 4.43 -19.20 24.90
CA ASP A 79 5.55 -19.33 25.83
C ASP A 79 6.91 -19.36 25.11
N HIS A 80 7.90 -18.72 25.72
CA HIS A 80 9.30 -18.82 25.30
C HIS A 80 9.92 -20.09 25.88
N VAL A 81 10.50 -20.91 25.02
CA VAL A 81 11.17 -22.16 25.41
C VAL A 81 12.64 -22.14 25.04
N LYS A 82 13.48 -22.74 25.88
CA LYS A 82 14.90 -23.00 25.59
C LYS A 82 15.09 -24.42 25.08
N LYS A 83 16.06 -24.64 24.20
CA LYS A 83 16.48 -26.00 23.80
C LYS A 83 16.75 -26.86 25.05
N GLY A 84 16.15 -28.05 25.08
CA GLY A 84 16.24 -28.99 26.20
C GLY A 84 15.23 -28.75 27.33
N GLN A 85 14.37 -27.74 27.26
CA GLN A 85 13.31 -27.53 28.23
C GLN A 85 12.25 -28.64 28.16
N LEU A 86 11.77 -29.11 29.31
CA LEU A 86 10.68 -30.08 29.39
C LEU A 86 9.38 -29.45 28.89
N LEU A 87 8.73 -30.09 27.92
CA LEU A 87 7.48 -29.63 27.31
C LEU A 87 6.29 -30.49 27.74
N TYR A 88 6.43 -31.81 27.58
CA TYR A 88 5.38 -32.78 27.88
C TYR A 88 5.92 -33.96 28.67
N ILE A 89 5.04 -34.56 29.45
CA ILE A 89 5.22 -35.92 29.94
C ILE A 89 4.10 -36.76 29.35
N LEU A 90 4.46 -37.82 28.65
CA LEU A 90 3.54 -38.81 28.10
C LEU A 90 3.54 -40.05 29.00
N GLU A 91 2.38 -40.66 29.15
CA GLU A 91 2.19 -41.94 29.83
C GLU A 91 1.90 -43.01 28.77
N THR A 92 2.65 -44.11 28.78
CA THR A 92 2.41 -45.20 27.83
C THR A 92 1.09 -45.92 28.13
N LYS A 93 0.53 -46.61 27.13
CA LYS A 93 -0.72 -47.37 27.29
C LYS A 93 -0.61 -48.42 28.39
N GLU A 94 0.55 -49.06 28.50
CA GLU A 94 0.83 -50.11 29.48
C GLU A 94 0.72 -49.54 30.89
N ARG A 95 1.36 -48.38 31.16
CA ARG A 95 1.29 -47.72 32.46
C ARG A 95 -0.15 -47.27 32.79
N PHE A 96 -0.86 -46.71 31.80
CA PHE A 96 -2.24 -46.28 31.99
C PHE A 96 -3.18 -47.43 32.39
N VAL A 97 -3.04 -48.61 31.76
CA VAL A 97 -3.86 -49.79 32.06
C VAL A 97 -3.46 -50.46 33.39
N LEU A 98 -2.16 -50.54 33.68
CA LEU A 98 -1.65 -51.18 34.90
C LEU A 98 -1.97 -50.36 36.18
N GLY A 99 -2.09 -49.04 36.06
CA GLY A 99 -2.36 -48.14 37.17
C GLY A 99 -1.31 -48.23 38.29
N ASN A 100 -1.68 -47.85 39.52
CA ASN A 100 -0.82 -47.98 40.70
C ASN A 100 -0.70 -49.43 41.22
N SER A 101 -1.17 -50.43 40.47
CA SER A 101 -1.18 -51.84 40.90
C SER A 101 0.21 -52.48 40.92
N VAL A 102 1.24 -51.75 40.48
CA VAL A 102 2.64 -52.14 40.65
C VAL A 102 3.17 -51.72 42.03
N ASN A 103 2.43 -52.06 43.07
CA ASN A 103 2.91 -51.97 44.45
C ASN A 103 3.73 -53.23 44.74
N ASN A 104 5.02 -53.21 44.40
CA ASN A 104 6.16 -53.69 45.22
C ASN A 104 7.40 -54.11 44.40
N ASP A 105 7.28 -54.45 43.11
CA ASP A 105 8.40 -55.01 42.33
C ASP A 105 9.11 -54.01 41.39
N ILE A 106 8.42 -52.97 40.91
CA ILE A 106 9.05 -51.92 40.07
C ILE A 106 9.49 -50.76 40.96
N LYS A 107 10.78 -50.71 41.28
CA LYS A 107 11.39 -49.61 42.07
C LYS A 107 11.42 -48.25 41.35
N ASP A 108 11.09 -48.20 40.06
CA ASP A 108 11.13 -46.97 39.27
C ASP A 108 9.76 -46.26 39.22
N LYS A 109 9.65 -45.16 39.97
CA LYS A 109 8.45 -44.29 39.97
C LYS A 109 8.14 -43.69 38.59
N ASN A 110 9.12 -43.66 37.68
CA ASN A 110 8.98 -43.10 36.33
C ASN A 110 8.68 -44.16 35.26
N TYR A 111 8.46 -45.43 35.63
CA TYR A 111 8.16 -46.50 34.68
C TYR A 111 7.01 -46.10 33.74
N GLY A 112 7.24 -46.06 32.43
CA GLY A 112 6.20 -45.71 31.44
C GLY A 112 5.87 -44.21 31.35
N LEU A 113 6.65 -43.31 31.98
CA LEU A 113 6.59 -41.87 31.74
C LEU A 113 7.71 -41.44 30.78
N ILE A 114 7.33 -40.88 29.63
CA ILE A 114 8.25 -40.40 28.61
C ILE A 114 8.27 -38.87 28.62
N LYS A 115 9.43 -38.29 28.90
CA LYS A 115 9.65 -36.84 28.90
C LYS A 115 9.99 -36.36 27.49
N VAL A 116 9.26 -35.37 27.01
CA VAL A 116 9.48 -34.73 25.70
C VAL A 116 10.07 -33.35 25.92
N TYR A 117 11.19 -33.08 25.25
CA TYR A 117 11.96 -31.84 25.41
C TYR A 117 11.95 -30.98 24.14
N ALA A 118 12.17 -29.68 24.30
CA ALA A 118 12.28 -28.75 23.19
C ALA A 118 13.55 -29.01 22.34
N PRO A 119 13.42 -29.29 21.03
CA PRO A 119 14.57 -29.51 20.15
C PRO A 119 15.34 -28.22 19.84
N ILE A 120 14.67 -27.06 19.88
CA ILE A 120 15.23 -25.72 19.60
C ILE A 120 14.69 -24.70 20.62
N SER A 121 15.38 -23.57 20.75
CA SER A 121 14.87 -22.40 21.48
C SER A 121 13.94 -21.59 20.58
N GLY A 122 12.84 -21.07 21.11
CA GLY A 122 11.88 -20.29 20.32
C GLY A 122 10.59 -19.97 21.08
N VAL A 123 9.53 -19.67 20.33
CA VAL A 123 8.19 -19.36 20.86
C VAL A 123 7.20 -20.45 20.45
N ILE A 124 6.34 -20.90 21.37
CA ILE A 124 5.30 -21.87 21.07
C ILE A 124 4.18 -21.21 20.25
N SER A 125 4.06 -21.62 18.98
CA SER A 125 3.10 -21.07 18.01
C SER A 125 1.78 -21.83 17.96
N THR A 126 1.76 -23.13 18.21
CA THR A 126 0.53 -23.92 18.26
C THR A 126 0.68 -25.07 19.24
N ILE A 127 -0.41 -25.42 19.92
CA ILE A 127 -0.50 -26.61 20.78
C ILE A 127 -1.79 -27.36 20.38
N PRO A 128 -1.71 -28.31 19.43
CA PRO A 128 -2.87 -29.11 19.06
C PRO A 128 -3.41 -29.94 20.23
N GLN A 129 -2.52 -30.38 21.14
CA GLN A 129 -2.84 -31.28 22.25
C GLN A 129 -2.37 -30.68 23.58
N SER A 130 -3.19 -29.80 24.18
CA SER A 130 -2.89 -29.16 25.47
C SER A 130 -3.50 -29.90 26.67
N GLN A 131 -4.55 -30.68 26.44
CA GLN A 131 -5.33 -31.32 27.49
C GLN A 131 -4.64 -32.60 28.00
N THR A 132 -4.54 -32.70 29.32
CA THR A 132 -4.11 -33.92 30.00
C THR A 132 -5.16 -35.03 29.81
N GLY A 133 -4.71 -36.27 29.66
CA GLY A 133 -5.54 -37.44 29.42
C GLY A 133 -5.89 -37.70 27.95
N VAL A 134 -5.47 -36.83 27.02
CA VAL A 134 -5.70 -37.06 25.58
C VAL A 134 -4.72 -38.10 25.05
N PHE A 135 -5.24 -39.04 24.26
CA PHE A 135 -4.44 -40.03 23.56
C PHE A 135 -3.75 -39.42 22.33
N VAL A 136 -2.45 -39.63 22.22
CA VAL A 136 -1.61 -39.20 21.10
C VAL A 136 -0.92 -40.41 20.46
N MET A 137 -0.88 -40.42 19.14
CA MET A 137 -0.14 -41.43 18.37
C MET A 137 1.33 -41.04 18.27
N GLU A 138 2.20 -42.04 18.10
CA GLU A 138 3.59 -41.80 17.73
C GLU A 138 3.66 -40.97 16.43
N GLY A 139 4.56 -39.98 16.41
CA GLY A 139 4.73 -39.05 15.30
C GLY A 139 3.69 -37.92 15.25
N SER A 140 2.64 -37.95 16.08
CA SER A 140 1.65 -36.86 16.11
C SER A 140 2.24 -35.56 16.69
N ALA A 141 1.82 -34.42 16.16
CA ALA A 141 2.31 -33.11 16.57
C ALA A 141 1.78 -32.72 17.97
N LEU A 142 2.69 -32.48 18.91
CA LEU A 142 2.39 -32.01 20.26
C LEU A 142 2.36 -30.48 20.32
N CYS A 143 3.37 -29.83 19.74
CA CYS A 143 3.42 -28.37 19.61
C CYS A 143 4.35 -27.93 18.47
N ASN A 144 4.24 -26.67 18.05
CA ASN A 144 5.16 -26.06 17.09
C ASN A 144 5.96 -24.93 17.75
N ILE A 145 7.28 -25.01 17.65
CA ILE A 145 8.21 -23.96 18.10
C ILE A 145 8.68 -23.16 16.89
N VAL A 146 8.52 -21.84 16.94
CA VAL A 146 8.97 -20.90 15.92
C VAL A 146 10.20 -20.15 16.41
N ASP A 147 11.22 -20.02 15.56
CA ASP A 147 12.41 -19.22 15.85
C ASP A 147 12.15 -17.73 15.53
N PRO A 148 12.13 -16.84 16.54
CA PRO A 148 11.84 -15.43 16.33
C PRO A 148 12.90 -14.70 15.48
N THR A 149 14.11 -15.27 15.33
CA THR A 149 15.18 -14.71 14.49
C THR A 149 15.01 -15.05 13.01
N SER A 150 13.97 -15.81 12.66
CA SER A 150 13.68 -16.24 11.30
C SER A 150 12.55 -15.47 10.63
N LEU A 151 12.27 -14.25 11.11
CA LEU A 151 11.29 -13.36 10.51
C LEU A 151 11.76 -12.88 9.13
N TYR A 152 10.91 -13.01 8.14
CA TYR A 152 11.07 -12.49 6.78
C TYR A 152 9.74 -11.94 6.27
N PHE A 153 9.82 -11.03 5.30
CA PHE A 153 8.67 -10.58 4.52
C PHE A 153 8.75 -11.20 3.13
N GLN A 154 7.80 -12.04 2.76
CA GLN A 154 7.69 -12.50 1.37
C GLN A 154 7.07 -11.37 0.54
N VAL A 155 7.85 -10.79 -0.37
CA VAL A 155 7.42 -9.77 -1.32
C VAL A 155 7.14 -10.44 -2.65
N ASN A 156 5.93 -10.29 -3.18
CA ASN A 156 5.57 -10.86 -4.48
C ASN A 156 5.80 -9.81 -5.56
N ILE A 157 6.84 -10.01 -6.39
CA ILE A 157 7.29 -9.04 -7.39
C ILE A 157 6.81 -9.47 -8.78
N PRO A 158 6.07 -8.65 -9.54
CA PRO A 158 5.72 -8.98 -10.92
C PRO A 158 6.95 -9.30 -11.76
N TYR A 159 6.85 -10.29 -12.65
CA TYR A 159 7.98 -10.70 -13.49
C TYR A 159 8.58 -9.54 -14.31
N GLU A 160 7.72 -8.63 -14.78
CA GLU A 160 8.12 -7.46 -15.58
C GLU A 160 8.97 -6.43 -14.81
N ASP A 161 8.85 -6.44 -13.48
CA ASP A 161 9.49 -5.49 -12.56
C ASP A 161 10.81 -6.05 -11.98
N GLU A 162 11.16 -7.30 -12.27
CA GLU A 162 12.39 -7.94 -11.77
C GLU A 162 13.65 -7.13 -12.11
N LYS A 163 13.65 -6.46 -13.28
CA LYS A 163 14.74 -5.58 -13.74
C LYS A 163 15.07 -4.45 -12.76
N PHE A 164 14.12 -4.03 -11.92
CA PHE A 164 14.31 -2.94 -10.97
C PHE A 164 14.88 -3.40 -9.62
N ILE A 165 14.96 -4.70 -9.35
CA ILE A 165 15.38 -5.21 -8.04
C ILE A 165 16.84 -4.89 -7.72
N GLN A 166 17.69 -4.78 -8.73
CA GLN A 166 19.11 -4.46 -8.55
C GLN A 166 19.31 -3.12 -7.80
N ASP A 167 18.44 -2.14 -8.06
CA ASP A 167 18.48 -0.82 -7.42
C ASP A 167 17.65 -0.74 -6.12
N ASN A 168 16.94 -1.82 -5.77
CA ASN A 168 15.96 -1.86 -4.68
C ASN A 168 16.26 -2.94 -3.61
N PHE A 169 17.47 -3.50 -3.59
CA PHE A 169 17.83 -4.52 -2.59
C PHE A 169 17.62 -4.06 -1.14
N ASN A 170 17.87 -2.78 -0.86
CA ASN A 170 17.48 -2.20 0.41
C ASN A 170 16.14 -1.50 0.20
N CYS A 171 15.10 -1.99 0.88
CA CYS A 171 13.76 -1.45 0.75
C CYS A 171 13.05 -1.37 2.09
N ASP A 172 12.10 -0.45 2.15
CA ASP A 172 11.30 -0.20 3.32
C ASP A 172 9.98 -0.97 3.22
N VAL A 173 9.73 -1.79 4.24
CA VAL A 173 8.44 -2.45 4.45
C VAL A 173 7.61 -1.60 5.39
N ILE A 174 6.44 -1.21 4.93
CA ILE A 174 5.49 -0.36 5.66
C ILE A 174 4.38 -1.26 6.20
N LEU A 175 4.27 -1.35 7.52
CA LEU A 175 3.21 -2.09 8.19
C LEU A 175 1.86 -1.35 8.14
N PRO A 176 0.72 -2.03 8.40
CA PRO A 176 -0.61 -1.39 8.41
C PRO A 176 -0.75 -0.22 9.39
N ASP A 177 0.04 -0.21 10.46
CA ASP A 177 0.10 0.86 11.45
C ASP A 177 1.00 2.04 11.02
N LYS A 178 1.48 2.03 9.76
CA LYS A 178 2.45 2.97 9.18
C LYS A 178 3.85 2.89 9.77
N THR A 179 4.17 1.89 10.60
CA THR A 179 5.54 1.65 11.02
C THR A 179 6.39 1.28 9.81
N VAL A 180 7.54 1.93 9.66
CA VAL A 180 8.52 1.62 8.62
C VAL A 180 9.56 0.66 9.19
N ILE A 181 9.79 -0.46 8.49
CA ILE A 181 10.80 -1.46 8.80
C ILE A 181 11.80 -1.49 7.64
N HIS A 182 13.05 -1.15 7.92
CA HIS A 182 14.13 -1.28 6.95
C HIS A 182 14.44 -2.77 6.72
N THR A 183 14.52 -3.16 5.45
CA THR A 183 14.76 -4.55 5.07
C THR A 183 15.79 -4.67 3.97
N HIS A 184 16.34 -5.87 3.84
CA HIS A 184 17.22 -6.28 2.76
C HIS A 184 16.60 -7.45 1.99
N LEU A 185 16.30 -7.26 0.71
CA LEU A 185 15.83 -8.33 -0.17
C LEU A 185 16.94 -9.34 -0.41
N GLU A 186 16.67 -10.60 -0.10
CA GLU A 186 17.49 -11.74 -0.47
C GLU A 186 17.01 -12.33 -1.80
N LYS A 187 17.88 -13.12 -2.45
CA LYS A 187 17.64 -13.71 -3.78
C LYS A 187 16.28 -14.43 -3.86
N PRO A 188 15.64 -14.45 -5.04
CA PRO A 188 14.32 -15.03 -5.19
C PRO A 188 14.32 -16.53 -4.90
N ILE A 189 13.19 -17.04 -4.44
CA ILE A 189 12.94 -18.48 -4.50
C ILE A 189 12.90 -18.86 -5.99
N ILE A 190 13.45 -20.03 -6.35
CA ILE A 190 13.53 -20.54 -7.74
C ILE A 190 12.13 -20.89 -8.31
N GLN A 191 11.04 -20.47 -7.66
CA GLN A 191 9.66 -20.79 -8.00
C GLN A 191 8.84 -19.51 -8.09
N ALA A 192 8.13 -19.34 -9.20
CA ALA A 192 7.17 -18.26 -9.37
C ALA A 192 5.77 -18.68 -8.91
N ASN A 193 4.95 -17.70 -8.53
CA ASN A 193 3.52 -17.87 -8.29
C ASN A 193 2.77 -17.73 -9.62
N THR A 194 2.54 -18.83 -10.32
CA THR A 194 1.97 -18.85 -11.69
C THR A 194 0.66 -18.09 -11.83
N GLY A 195 -0.24 -18.13 -10.83
CA GLY A 195 -1.54 -17.45 -10.88
C GLY A 195 -1.45 -15.93 -10.85
N LEU A 196 -0.44 -15.38 -10.19
CA LEU A 196 -0.21 -13.92 -10.07
C LEU A 196 0.90 -13.42 -10.99
N GLN A 197 1.62 -14.32 -11.66
CA GLN A 197 2.83 -14.02 -12.44
C GLN A 197 3.87 -13.21 -11.63
N THR A 198 4.04 -13.58 -10.37
CA THR A 198 4.99 -12.94 -9.45
C THR A 198 6.10 -13.89 -9.04
N ILE A 199 7.29 -13.33 -8.78
CA ILE A 199 8.42 -14.01 -8.17
C ILE A 199 8.46 -13.62 -6.69
N PRO A 200 8.44 -14.58 -5.75
CA PRO A 200 8.58 -14.30 -4.33
C PRO A 200 10.05 -14.02 -3.97
N TYR A 201 10.28 -12.83 -3.42
CA TYR A 201 11.53 -12.42 -2.80
C TYR A 201 11.39 -12.40 -1.28
N MET A 202 12.47 -12.72 -0.57
CA MET A 202 12.50 -12.72 0.90
C MET A 202 13.17 -11.46 1.42
N ALA A 203 12.41 -10.52 1.97
CA ALA A 203 12.93 -9.32 2.62
C ALA A 203 13.28 -9.63 4.08
N LYS A 204 14.58 -9.60 4.42
CA LYS A 204 15.07 -9.75 5.78
C LYS A 204 14.95 -8.42 6.54
N PRO A 205 14.18 -8.36 7.63
CA PRO A 205 14.04 -7.12 8.38
C PRO A 205 15.21 -6.88 9.32
N ILE A 206 15.58 -5.60 9.45
CA ILE A 206 16.61 -5.12 10.38
C ILE A 206 15.89 -4.57 11.63
N THR A 207 15.22 -5.45 12.37
CA THR A 207 14.53 -5.09 13.62
C THR A 207 14.47 -6.26 14.61
N ASN A 208 14.37 -5.92 15.90
CA ASN A 208 14.06 -6.86 16.97
C ASN A 208 12.59 -6.78 17.41
N LYS A 209 11.77 -5.97 16.74
CA LYS A 209 10.34 -5.84 17.04
C LYS A 209 9.65 -7.17 16.72
N TYR A 210 8.81 -7.65 17.63
CA TYR A 210 7.93 -8.77 17.35
C TYR A 210 6.90 -8.36 16.29
N ILE A 211 6.80 -9.16 15.23
CA ILE A 211 5.83 -8.96 14.14
C ILE A 211 5.04 -10.26 14.01
N PRO A 212 3.72 -10.24 14.22
CA PRO A 212 2.89 -11.43 14.03
C PRO A 212 3.02 -11.97 12.61
N GLU A 213 3.03 -13.30 12.49
CA GLU A 213 2.95 -13.98 11.21
C GLU A 213 1.64 -13.66 10.48
N GLY A 214 1.70 -13.59 9.14
CA GLY A 214 0.53 -13.33 8.30
C GLY A 214 0.15 -11.85 8.16
N ILE A 215 0.84 -10.93 8.84
CA ILE A 215 0.63 -9.49 8.61
C ILE A 215 1.00 -9.14 7.17
N ILE A 216 0.06 -8.48 6.49
CA ILE A 216 0.27 -7.92 5.16
C ILE A 216 0.83 -6.52 5.32
N ALA A 217 1.94 -6.26 4.63
CA ALA A 217 2.66 -5.01 4.61
C ALA A 217 2.82 -4.53 3.15
N THR A 218 3.24 -3.29 2.98
CA THR A 218 3.47 -2.68 1.67
C THR A 218 4.95 -2.39 1.47
N VAL A 219 5.49 -2.72 0.30
CA VAL A 219 6.83 -2.33 -0.14
C VAL A 219 6.68 -1.35 -1.28
N HIS A 220 7.45 -0.26 -1.25
CA HIS A 220 7.56 0.65 -2.38
C HIS A 220 8.76 0.27 -3.23
N LEU A 221 8.52 -0.24 -4.43
CA LEU A 221 9.55 -0.55 -5.41
C LEU A 221 9.81 0.67 -6.27
N VAL A 222 11.02 1.22 -6.27
CA VAL A 222 11.39 2.32 -7.17
C VAL A 222 11.56 1.79 -8.59
N THR A 223 10.67 2.22 -9.49
CA THR A 223 10.68 1.81 -10.90
C THR A 223 11.21 2.90 -11.84
N TYR A 224 11.28 4.13 -11.35
CA TYR A 224 11.91 5.23 -12.09
C TYR A 224 12.56 6.23 -11.13
N LYS A 225 13.73 6.75 -11.51
CA LYS A 225 14.40 7.83 -10.80
C LYS A 225 15.07 8.78 -11.78
N ASN A 226 14.81 10.08 -11.62
CA ASN A 226 15.56 11.16 -12.28
C ASN A 226 15.94 12.22 -11.24
N ASN A 227 17.23 12.49 -11.09
CA ASN A 227 17.74 13.45 -10.10
C ASN A 227 17.54 14.91 -10.52
N ASN A 228 17.35 15.18 -11.82
CA ASN A 228 17.24 16.52 -12.38
C ASN A 228 15.95 16.62 -13.21
N ALA A 229 14.82 16.29 -12.60
CA ALA A 229 13.52 16.33 -13.22
C ALA A 229 12.90 17.74 -13.12
N THR A 230 12.31 18.19 -14.22
CA THR A 230 11.41 19.35 -14.25
C THR A 230 10.00 18.86 -13.96
N MET A 231 9.35 19.42 -12.95
CA MET A 231 8.11 18.88 -12.40
C MET A 231 7.06 19.96 -12.21
N LEU A 232 5.80 19.56 -12.41
CA LEU A 232 4.62 20.35 -12.14
C LEU A 232 3.66 19.59 -11.22
N PRO A 233 2.86 20.30 -10.39
CA PRO A 233 1.73 19.69 -9.69
C PRO A 233 0.79 18.99 -10.67
N LYS A 234 0.28 17.81 -10.31
CA LYS A 234 -0.71 17.07 -11.11
C LYS A 234 -1.86 17.94 -11.65
N PRO A 235 -2.50 18.82 -10.85
CA PRO A 235 -3.61 19.65 -11.34
C PRO A 235 -3.23 20.65 -12.43
N ALA A 236 -1.94 20.97 -12.59
CA ALA A 236 -1.47 21.89 -13.62
C ALA A 236 -1.36 21.24 -15.01
N VAL A 237 -1.27 19.91 -15.06
CA VAL A 237 -1.14 19.13 -16.30
C VAL A 237 -2.51 18.61 -16.69
N LEU A 238 -2.98 19.05 -17.85
CA LEU A 238 -4.27 18.69 -18.41
C LEU A 238 -4.10 17.62 -19.49
N SER A 239 -5.16 16.86 -19.73
CA SER A 239 -5.20 15.85 -20.79
C SER A 239 -6.49 15.93 -21.59
N ASP A 240 -6.47 15.31 -22.77
CA ASP A 240 -7.69 15.02 -23.50
C ASP A 240 -8.49 13.91 -22.79
N GLU A 241 -9.73 13.69 -23.26
CA GLU A 241 -10.65 12.69 -22.71
C GLU A 241 -10.07 11.27 -22.74
N ARG A 242 -9.19 11.01 -23.71
CA ARG A 242 -8.54 9.72 -23.93
C ARG A 242 -7.22 9.58 -23.16
N MET A 243 -6.75 10.63 -22.48
CA MET A 243 -5.45 10.69 -21.81
C MET A 243 -4.26 10.33 -22.72
N LEU A 244 -4.34 10.70 -23.99
CA LEU A 244 -3.29 10.49 -24.99
C LEU A 244 -2.45 11.74 -25.21
N ASN A 245 -3.08 12.92 -25.13
CA ASN A 245 -2.41 14.20 -25.34
C ASN A 245 -2.46 15.02 -24.06
N PHE A 246 -1.31 15.57 -23.69
CA PHE A 246 -1.16 16.37 -22.48
C PHE A 246 -0.76 17.80 -22.82
N TRP A 247 -1.24 18.76 -22.03
CA TRP A 247 -0.85 20.16 -22.14
C TRP A 247 -0.89 20.84 -20.78
N VAL A 248 -0.25 22.01 -20.72
CA VAL A 248 -0.38 22.93 -19.59
C VAL A 248 -0.89 24.27 -20.10
N MET A 249 -1.55 25.02 -19.22
CA MET A 249 -1.90 26.41 -19.53
C MET A 249 -0.79 27.32 -18.98
N LYS A 250 0.03 27.86 -19.87
CA LYS A 250 1.13 28.77 -19.53
C LYS A 250 0.66 30.21 -19.61
N LEU A 251 0.98 31.00 -18.60
CA LEU A 251 0.69 32.42 -18.61
C LEU A 251 1.71 33.17 -19.49
N LEU A 252 1.24 33.91 -20.49
CA LEU A 252 2.09 34.82 -21.28
C LEU A 252 2.26 36.17 -20.61
N ASN A 253 1.20 36.66 -19.97
CA ASN A 253 1.13 37.92 -19.24
C ASN A 253 -0.01 37.85 -18.21
N ASP A 254 -0.23 38.90 -17.42
CA ASP A 254 -1.20 38.89 -16.32
C ASP A 254 -2.68 38.68 -16.71
N SER A 255 -3.01 38.55 -17.99
CA SER A 255 -4.39 38.33 -18.45
C SER A 255 -4.55 37.26 -19.54
N ILE A 256 -3.47 36.66 -20.07
CA ILE A 256 -3.53 35.70 -21.18
C ILE A 256 -2.79 34.42 -20.81
N ALA A 257 -3.49 33.29 -20.93
CA ALA A 257 -2.93 31.94 -20.83
C ALA A 257 -3.00 31.21 -22.17
N VAL A 258 -1.91 30.57 -22.57
CA VAL A 258 -1.81 29.78 -23.82
C VAL A 258 -1.67 28.30 -23.53
N LYS A 259 -2.20 27.48 -24.43
CA LYS A 259 -2.08 26.03 -24.35
C LYS A 259 -0.70 25.63 -24.86
N VAL A 260 0.08 24.95 -24.02
CA VAL A 260 1.39 24.42 -24.41
C VAL A 260 1.33 22.90 -24.33
N PRO A 261 1.46 22.17 -25.45
CA PRO A 261 1.52 20.72 -25.42
C PRO A 261 2.76 20.26 -24.67
N VAL A 262 2.64 19.20 -23.88
CA VAL A 262 3.73 18.66 -23.07
C VAL A 262 3.84 17.14 -23.24
N MET A 263 5.08 16.66 -23.22
CA MET A 263 5.39 15.25 -23.05
C MET A 263 5.67 15.00 -21.58
N ILE A 264 4.80 14.23 -20.93
CA ILE A 264 4.96 13.86 -19.53
C ILE A 264 5.92 12.68 -19.38
N GLY A 265 6.58 12.60 -18.23
CA GLY A 265 7.43 11.51 -17.81
C GLY A 265 6.85 10.77 -16.63
N ALA A 266 7.71 10.41 -15.68
CA ALA A 266 7.29 9.74 -14.46
C ALA A 266 6.38 10.63 -13.60
N GLN A 267 5.57 10.00 -12.76
CA GLN A 267 4.70 10.70 -11.82
C GLN A 267 4.74 10.05 -10.45
N ASN A 268 4.60 10.87 -9.41
CA ASN A 268 4.41 10.40 -8.04
C ASN A 268 3.03 10.81 -7.53
N ASP A 269 2.75 10.71 -6.24
CA ASP A 269 1.42 11.03 -5.70
C ASP A 269 0.97 12.48 -6.00
N SER A 270 1.89 13.45 -6.10
CA SER A 270 1.56 14.89 -6.18
C SER A 270 2.09 15.63 -7.42
N LEU A 271 3.19 15.16 -8.01
CA LEU A 271 3.92 15.82 -9.09
C LEU A 271 3.99 14.92 -10.33
N ILE A 272 4.04 15.57 -11.50
CA ILE A 272 4.30 14.96 -12.81
C ILE A 272 5.60 15.57 -13.35
N GLU A 273 6.47 14.71 -13.87
CA GLU A 273 7.66 15.13 -14.61
C GLU A 273 7.27 15.58 -16.01
N ILE A 274 7.82 16.69 -16.46
CA ILE A 274 7.72 17.15 -17.84
C ILE A 274 9.04 16.88 -18.54
N LYS A 275 9.01 16.04 -19.57
CA LYS A 275 10.17 15.75 -20.43
C LYS A 275 10.37 16.85 -21.46
N GLN A 276 9.28 17.31 -22.07
CA GLN A 276 9.30 18.36 -23.09
C GLN A 276 8.02 19.21 -23.02
N PRO A 277 8.10 20.52 -23.35
CA PRO A 277 9.31 21.30 -23.56
C PRO A 277 10.05 21.58 -22.24
N HIS A 278 11.26 22.13 -22.32
CA HIS A 278 11.95 22.62 -21.14
C HIS A 278 11.36 23.95 -20.70
N PHE A 279 10.86 24.01 -19.47
CA PHE A 279 10.36 25.23 -18.86
C PHE A 279 11.41 25.88 -17.96
N THR A 280 11.38 27.20 -17.88
CA THR A 280 12.24 28.02 -17.01
C THR A 280 11.55 28.37 -15.71
N GLN A 281 12.28 28.55 -14.60
CA GLN A 281 11.68 28.83 -13.29
C GLN A 281 10.82 30.10 -13.21
N GLN A 282 10.95 31.02 -14.17
CA GLN A 282 10.18 32.26 -14.24
C GLN A 282 8.79 32.06 -14.87
N GLU A 283 8.58 30.96 -15.59
CA GLU A 283 7.31 30.69 -16.23
C GLU A 283 6.23 30.31 -15.20
N LYS A 284 5.07 30.96 -15.31
CA LYS A 284 3.89 30.70 -14.48
C LYS A 284 2.96 29.76 -15.24
N ILE A 285 2.61 28.65 -14.59
CA ILE A 285 1.68 27.65 -15.11
C ILE A 285 0.42 27.69 -14.27
N LEU A 286 -0.75 27.62 -14.89
CA LEU A 286 -2.02 27.61 -14.15
C LEU A 286 -2.24 26.26 -13.45
N VAL A 287 -2.76 26.30 -12.22
CA VAL A 287 -3.04 25.11 -11.40
C VAL A 287 -4.53 24.90 -11.17
N SER A 288 -5.31 25.97 -11.02
CA SER A 288 -6.76 25.91 -10.85
C SER A 288 -7.46 26.85 -11.82
N GLY A 289 -8.71 26.52 -12.18
CA GLY A 289 -9.48 27.25 -13.20
C GLY A 289 -8.92 27.10 -14.63
N ASN A 290 -7.98 26.17 -14.84
CA ASN A 290 -7.31 25.88 -16.11
C ASN A 290 -8.12 24.92 -17.00
N TYR A 291 -9.04 24.15 -16.42
CA TYR A 291 -9.85 23.19 -17.15
C TYR A 291 -10.87 23.88 -18.07
N GLY A 292 -11.05 23.34 -19.28
CA GLY A 292 -12.00 23.87 -20.27
C GLY A 292 -11.57 25.14 -20.99
N LEU A 293 -10.38 25.68 -20.68
CA LEU A 293 -9.84 26.84 -21.42
C LEU A 293 -9.48 26.45 -22.86
N SER A 294 -9.93 27.27 -23.80
CA SER A 294 -9.47 27.21 -25.20
C SER A 294 -7.99 27.55 -25.28
N ASP A 295 -7.38 27.28 -26.44
CA ASP A 295 -6.07 27.89 -26.69
C ASP A 295 -6.19 29.42 -26.69
N THR A 296 -5.18 30.09 -26.14
CA THR A 296 -5.13 31.55 -25.93
C THR A 296 -6.39 32.10 -25.24
N ALA A 297 -6.53 31.83 -23.94
CA ALA A 297 -7.68 32.23 -23.13
C ALA A 297 -7.39 33.48 -22.28
N LEU A 298 -8.41 34.33 -22.12
CA LEU A 298 -8.39 35.46 -21.18
C LEU A 298 -8.67 34.97 -19.76
N VAL A 299 -7.76 35.28 -18.84
CA VAL A 299 -7.81 34.83 -17.45
C VAL A 299 -7.63 35.98 -16.48
N LYS A 300 -8.11 35.79 -15.25
CA LYS A 300 -7.89 36.70 -14.12
C LYS A 300 -7.23 35.90 -13.00
N ILE A 301 -6.04 36.32 -12.59
CA ILE A 301 -5.29 35.64 -11.53
C ILE A 301 -5.90 36.01 -10.18
N LEU A 302 -6.26 35.00 -9.38
CA LEU A 302 -6.47 35.17 -7.95
C LEU A 302 -5.12 35.11 -7.26
N GLN A 303 -4.83 36.14 -6.48
CA GLN A 303 -3.75 36.12 -5.50
C GLN A 303 -4.17 35.30 -4.28
#